data_AF-A0A414U2Z9-F1
#
_entry.id   AF-A0A414U2Z9-F1
#
_cell.length_a   1.000
_cell.length_b   1.000
_cell.length_c   1.000
_cell.angle_alpha   90.00
_cell.angle_beta   90.00
_cell.angle_gamma   90.00
#
_symmetry.space_group_name_H-M   'P 1'
#
loop_
_entity.id
_entity.type
_entity.pdbx_description
1 polymer ?
#
loop_
_entity_poly.entity_id
_entity_poly.type
_entity_poly.pdbx_seq_one_letter_code
_entity_poly.pdbx_strand_id
1 'polypeptide(L)' 'MKGCVTIPTPKRQYTTDDIYKLPDFIRVTLFDGEILTNDWTNLIIDEEVFKNLPSEDHHKTYRLSIVKSE' A
#
# COMPACT_ATOMS: atom_id res chain seq x y z
N MET A 1 -1.43 8.47 33.02
CA MET A 1 -1.60 8.63 31.56
C MET A 1 -0.81 7.53 30.86
N LYS A 2 -1.46 6.60 30.17
CA LYS A 2 -0.73 5.64 29.32
C LYS A 2 -0.50 6.33 27.98
N GLY A 3 0.73 6.80 27.75
CA GLY A 3 1.13 7.36 26.47
C GLY A 3 1.07 6.26 25.42
N CYS A 4 0.21 6.42 24.41
CA CYS A 4 0.29 5.63 23.20
C CYS A 4 1.60 6.03 22.52
N VAL A 5 2.62 5.17 22.59
CA VAL A 5 3.83 5.33 21.79
C VAL A 5 3.43 4.97 20.36
N THR A 6 3.25 5.97 19.51
CA THR A 6 3.27 5.78 18.06
C THR A 6 4.70 5.42 17.67
N ILE A 7 4.98 4.11 17.66
CA ILE A 7 6.19 3.59 17.03
C ILE A 7 6.03 3.93 15.54
N PRO A 8 6.91 4.75 14.93
CA PRO A 8 6.83 4.97 13.49
C PRO A 8 6.99 3.61 12.83
N THR A 9 5.91 3.12 12.23
CA THR A 9 5.95 1.88 11.47
C THR A 9 6.97 2.12 10.36
N PRO A 10 8.05 1.32 10.26
CA PRO A 10 9.03 1.52 9.20
C PRO A 10 8.28 1.52 7.86
N LYS A 11 8.33 2.65 7.15
CA LYS A 11 7.66 2.80 5.87
C LYS A 11 8.27 1.76 4.92
N ARG A 12 7.42 0.86 4.40
CA ARG A 12 7.82 -0.06 3.33
C ARG A 12 8.23 0.77 2.12
N GLN A 13 9.40 0.47 1.56
CA GLN A 13 9.76 0.93 0.22
C GLN A 13 9.20 -0.06 -0.79
N TYR A 14 8.37 0.44 -1.70
CA TYR A 14 7.79 -0.33 -2.79
C TYR A 14 8.73 -0.36 -3.98
N THR A 15 8.61 -1.42 -4.77
CA THR A 15 9.37 -1.62 -6.02
C THR A 15 8.42 -1.72 -7.21
N THR A 16 8.97 -1.69 -8.42
CA THR A 16 8.17 -1.89 -9.64
C THR A 16 7.48 -3.25 -9.65
N ASP A 17 8.13 -4.30 -9.11
CA ASP A 17 7.54 -5.63 -8.93
C ASP A 17 6.29 -5.62 -8.04
N ASP A 18 6.26 -4.75 -7.03
CA ASP A 18 5.10 -4.62 -6.16
C ASP A 18 3.90 -4.02 -6.91
N ILE A 19 4.13 -3.10 -7.85
CA ILE A 19 3.06 -2.53 -8.69
C ILE A 19 2.41 -3.61 -9.57
N TYR A 20 3.20 -4.51 -10.16
CA TYR A 20 2.69 -5.59 -11.01
C TYR A 20 1.86 -6.64 -10.25
N LYS A 21 1.95 -6.67 -8.92
CA LYS A 21 1.13 -7.54 -8.07
C LYS A 21 -0.19 -6.89 -7.65
N LEU A 22 -0.34 -5.58 -7.86
CA LEU A 22 -1.58 -4.88 -7.56
C LEU A 22 -2.64 -5.19 -8.62
N PRO A 23 -3.92 -5.28 -8.23
CA PRO A 23 -5.01 -5.40 -9.20
C PRO A 23 -5.01 -4.26 -10.22
N ASP A 24 -5.27 -4.59 -11.49
CA ASP A 24 -5.20 -3.67 -12.64
C ASP A 24 -6.11 -2.43 -12.54
N PHE A 25 -7.14 -2.47 -11.69
CA PHE A 25 -8.03 -1.33 -11.46
C PHE A 25 -7.39 -0.24 -10.56
N ILE A 26 -6.32 -0.56 -9.85
CA ILE A 26 -5.58 0.38 -9.00
C ILE A 26 -4.55 1.11 -9.86
N ARG A 27 -4.80 2.39 -10.13
CA ARG A 27 -3.86 3.27 -10.84
C ARG A 27 -3.01 4.04 -9.85
N VAL A 28 -1.70 3.80 -9.90
CA VAL A 28 -0.72 4.41 -8.99
C VAL A 28 0.58 4.72 -9.70
N THR A 29 1.35 5.65 -9.12
CA THR A 29 2.70 6.01 -9.54
C THR A 29 3.67 5.62 -8.44
N LEU A 30 4.74 4.90 -8.79
CA LEU A 30 5.86 4.67 -7.87
C LEU A 30 6.84 5.85 -7.97
N PHE A 31 7.10 6.51 -6.86
CA PHE A 31 8.01 7.64 -6.77
C PHE A 31 8.82 7.55 -5.47
N ASP A 32 10.14 7.52 -5.58
CA ASP A 32 11.07 7.42 -4.43
C ASP A 32 10.75 6.28 -3.44
N GLY A 33 10.30 5.14 -3.97
CA GLY A 33 9.89 3.99 -3.14
C GLY A 33 8.53 4.15 -2.46
N GLU A 34 7.77 5.21 -2.71
CA GLU A 34 6.39 5.40 -2.25
C GLU A 34 5.39 5.19 -3.40
N ILE A 35 4.21 4.67 -3.08
CA ILE A 35 3.10 4.52 -4.03
C ILE A 35 2.16 5.72 -3.86
N LEU A 36 1.99 6.48 -4.93
CA LEU A 36 1.13 7.65 -4.98
C LEU A 36 -0.11 7.37 -5.82
N THR A 37 -1.24 7.86 -5.35
CA THR A 37 -2.46 7.97 -6.16
C THR A 37 -2.29 9.08 -7.22
N ASN A 38 -3.22 9.13 -8.19
CA ASN A 38 -3.20 10.17 -9.24
C ASN A 38 -3.24 11.61 -8.68
N ASP A 39 -3.81 11.80 -7.49
CA ASP A 39 -3.87 13.09 -6.79
C ASP A 39 -2.63 13.33 -5.90
N TRP A 40 -1.51 12.67 -6.19
CA TRP A 40 -0.24 12.78 -5.47
C TRP A 40 -0.32 12.49 -3.97
N THR A 41 -1.32 11.70 -3.56
CA THR A 41 -1.51 11.31 -2.17
C THR A 41 -0.92 9.93 -1.93
N ASN A 42 -0.19 9.77 -0.83
CA ASN A 42 0.44 8.53 -0.42
C ASN A 42 -0.59 7.42 -0.15
N LEU A 43 -0.38 6.27 -0.79
CA LEU A 43 -1.19 5.08 -0.59
C LEU A 43 -0.40 4.06 0.23
N ILE A 44 -0.93 3.70 1.39
CA ILE A 44 -0.38 2.64 2.22
C ILE A 44 -1.15 1.35 1.92
N ILE A 45 -0.40 0.34 1.50
CA ILE A 45 -0.90 -0.97 1.13
C ILE A 45 -0.42 -1.96 2.18
N ASP A 46 -1.34 -2.77 2.71
CA ASP A 46 -1.00 -3.82 3.67
C ASP A 46 -0.04 -4.84 3.03
N GLU A 47 0.93 -5.32 3.80
CA GLU A 47 1.94 -6.28 3.33
C GLU A 47 1.29 -7.59 2.86
N GLU A 48 0.15 -7.97 3.46
CA GLU A 48 -0.60 -9.18 3.08
C GLU A 48 -1.07 -9.17 1.64
N VAL A 49 -1.32 -7.99 1.05
CA VAL A 49 -1.72 -7.84 -0.36
C VAL A 49 -0.65 -8.46 -1.27
N PHE A 50 0.62 -8.25 -0.96
CA PHE A 50 1.74 -8.71 -1.80
C PHE A 50 2.13 -10.18 -1.57
N LYS A 51 1.65 -10.78 -0.47
CA LYS A 51 1.88 -12.21 -0.14
C LYS A 51 0.97 -13.14 -0.91
N ASN A 52 -0.15 -12.63 -1.42
CA ASN A 52 -1.16 -13.42 -2.10
C ASN A 52 -1.23 -12.99 -3.56
N LEU A 53 -1.05 -13.94 -4.47
CA LEU A 53 -1.26 -13.67 -5.88
C LEU A 53 -2.76 -13.45 -6.17
N PRO A 54 -3.11 -12.61 -7.14
CA PRO A 54 -4.48 -12.52 -7.64
C PRO A 54 -4.99 -13.91 -8.04
N SER A 55 -6.21 -14.26 -7.62
CA SER A 55 -6.85 -15.55 -7.92
C SER A 55 -8.35 -15.33 -8.11
N GLU A 56 -8.93 -15.97 -9.13
CA GLU A 56 -10.39 -15.97 -9.36
C GLU A 56 -11.12 -16.90 -8.40
N ASP A 57 -10.46 -17.95 -7.90
CA ASP A 57 -11.07 -18.95 -7.01
C ASP A 57 -11.05 -18.54 -5.53
N HIS A 58 -10.17 -17.59 -5.16
CA HIS A 58 -9.95 -17.20 -3.78
C HIS A 58 -9.96 -15.68 -3.60
N HIS A 59 -11.13 -15.16 -3.22
CA HIS A 59 -11.31 -13.74 -2.96
C HIS A 59 -10.85 -13.38 -1.54
N LYS A 60 -9.85 -12.48 -1.43
CA LYS A 60 -9.45 -11.85 -0.18
C LYS A 60 -9.76 -10.35 -0.22
N THR A 61 -10.31 -9.84 0.87
CA THR A 61 -10.58 -8.41 1.03
C THR A 61 -9.46 -7.77 1.83
N TYR A 62 -8.83 -6.74 1.27
CA TYR A 62 -7.81 -5.95 1.93
C TYR A 62 -8.31 -4.53 2.19
N ARG A 63 -7.86 -3.93 3.29
CA ARG A 63 -8.13 -2.53 3.59
C ARG A 63 -6.95 -1.69 3.11
N LEU A 64 -7.20 -0.85 2.12
CA LEU A 64 -6.24 0.17 1.68
C LEU A 64 -6.46 1.46 2.47
N SER A 65 -5.38 2.14 2.82
CA SER A 65 -5.44 3.42 3.53
C SER A 65 -4.75 4.50 2.71
N ILE A 66 -5.50 5.57 2.40
CA ILE A 66 -4.96 6.75 1.75
C ILE A 66 -4.51 7.70 2.86
N VAL A 67 -3.23 8.07 2.83
CA VAL A 67 -2.63 8.98 3.81
C VAL A 67 -2.22 10.25 3.09
N LYS A 68 -2.82 11.37 3.51
CA LYS A 68 -2.33 12.68 3.11
C LYS A 68 -1.07 12.98 3.91
N SER A 69 0.06 13.09 3.21
CA SER A 69 1.26 13.65 3.79
C SER A 69 1.11 15.16 3.87
N GLU A 70 1.34 15.73 5.06
CA GLU A 70 1.41 17.18 5.30
C GLU A 70 2.78 17.75 4.90
#